data_AF-A0A7K0EK56-F1
#
_entry.id   AF-A0A7K0EK56-F1
#
_cell.length_a   1.000
_cell.length_b   1.000
_cell.length_c   1.000
_cell.angle_alpha   90.00
_cell.angle_beta   90.00
_cell.angle_gamma   90.00
#
_symmetry.space_group_name_H-M   'P 1'
#
loop_
_entity.id
_entity.type
_entity.pdbx_description
1 polymer ?
#
loop_
_entity_poly.entity_id
_entity_poly.type
_entity_poly.pdbx_seq_one_letter_code
_entity_poly.pdbx_strand_id
1 'polypeptide(L)'
;MRVIYWLLVITAFACQSNQTETQEKPDAYRDLLIDRVVWKKGDEPNATNRHRFTLTNTSQSYAYEHIEIRFDYFDSTYHKISSSKSIIDTAIGPRAALKIPEIQDGLVNPATKSATVTIVQAKSNRSKPE
;
A
#
# COMPACT_ATOMS: atom_id res chain seq x y z
N MET A 1 -41.97 -47.16 -43.58
CA MET A 1 -41.68 -45.80 -43.09
C MET A 1 -40.95 -45.93 -41.76
N ARG A 2 -39.69 -45.48 -41.70
CA ARG A 2 -38.80 -45.54 -40.52
C ARG A 2 -38.98 -44.25 -39.72
N VAL A 3 -39.33 -44.33 -38.46
CA VAL A 3 -39.34 -43.18 -37.54
C VAL A 3 -38.17 -43.32 -36.59
N ILE A 4 -37.22 -42.40 -36.75
CA ILE A 4 -35.98 -42.27 -36.00
C ILE A 4 -36.30 -41.41 -34.77
N TYR A 5 -36.20 -41.98 -33.57
CA TYR A 5 -36.15 -41.23 -32.31
C TYR A 5 -34.90 -41.68 -31.55
N TRP A 6 -33.76 -41.15 -31.98
CA TRP A 6 -32.52 -41.18 -31.24
C TRP A 6 -31.98 -39.75 -31.25
N LEU A 7 -31.44 -39.33 -30.10
CA LEU A 7 -30.70 -38.08 -29.87
C LEU A 7 -31.53 -36.86 -29.46
N LEU A 8 -32.01 -36.87 -28.23
CA LEU A 8 -32.13 -35.66 -27.39
C LEU A 8 -31.37 -35.88 -26.08
N VAL A 9 -30.05 -36.00 -26.23
CA VAL A 9 -29.07 -35.85 -25.15
C VAL A 9 -28.02 -34.89 -25.73
N ILE A 10 -27.40 -34.05 -24.89
CA ILE A 10 -26.38 -33.03 -25.22
C ILE A 10 -27.06 -31.69 -25.56
N THR A 11 -27.19 -30.72 -24.64
CA THR A 11 -26.10 -29.90 -24.12
C THR A 11 -26.59 -29.07 -22.91
N ALA A 12 -26.40 -29.59 -21.70
CA ALA A 12 -26.40 -28.74 -20.50
C ALA A 12 -24.97 -28.65 -19.95
N PHE A 13 -24.01 -28.28 -20.81
CA PHE A 13 -22.78 -27.63 -20.35
C PHE A 13 -23.14 -26.17 -20.07
N ALA A 14 -23.93 -25.96 -19.02
CA ALA A 14 -24.02 -24.64 -18.42
C ALA A 14 -22.60 -24.26 -18.03
N CYS A 15 -22.14 -23.16 -18.63
CA CYS A 15 -20.83 -22.57 -18.47
C CYS A 15 -20.34 -22.71 -17.03
N GLN A 16 -19.40 -23.63 -16.80
CA GLN A 16 -18.48 -23.49 -15.71
C GLN A 16 -17.62 -22.29 -16.12
N SER A 17 -18.12 -21.09 -15.77
CA SER A 17 -17.32 -19.88 -15.79
C SER A 17 -16.10 -20.24 -14.99
N ASN A 18 -14.98 -20.47 -15.69
CA ASN A 18 -13.67 -20.42 -15.09
C ASN A 18 -13.57 -18.99 -14.55
N GLN A 19 -14.05 -18.80 -13.32
CA GLN A 19 -13.45 -17.87 -12.40
C GLN A 19 -12.03 -18.39 -12.25
N THR A 20 -11.19 -18.04 -13.22
CA THR A 20 -9.80 -17.83 -12.96
C THR A 20 -9.84 -16.83 -11.82
N GLU A 21 -9.76 -17.32 -10.58
CA GLU A 21 -9.31 -16.52 -9.46
C GLU A 21 -8.05 -15.87 -10.02
N THR A 22 -8.21 -14.61 -10.42
CA THR A 22 -7.08 -13.84 -10.90
C THR A 22 -6.29 -13.70 -9.62
N GLN A 23 -5.31 -14.60 -9.42
CA GLN A 23 -4.47 -14.59 -8.24
C GLN A 23 -3.86 -13.21 -8.20
N GLU A 24 -4.45 -12.36 -7.36
CA GLU A 24 -4.13 -10.96 -7.31
C GLU A 24 -2.68 -10.90 -6.88
N LYS A 25 -1.79 -10.49 -7.79
CA LYS A 25 -0.37 -10.39 -7.45
C LYS A 25 -0.21 -9.29 -6.41
N PRO A 26 0.62 -9.49 -5.37
CA PRO A 26 0.83 -8.47 -4.36
C PRO A 26 1.47 -7.24 -5.00
N ASP A 27 0.92 -6.06 -4.71
CA ASP A 27 1.48 -4.78 -5.15
C ASP A 27 1.39 -3.78 -4.01
N ALA A 28 2.52 -3.51 -3.35
CA ALA A 28 2.56 -2.61 -2.20
C ALA A 28 2.07 -1.19 -2.52
N TYR A 29 2.29 -0.70 -3.74
CA TYR A 29 1.87 0.65 -4.14
C TYR A 29 0.35 0.74 -4.28
N ARG A 30 -0.29 -0.32 -4.76
CA ARG A 30 -1.75 -0.43 -4.87
C ARG A 30 -2.39 -0.77 -3.52
N ASP A 31 -1.80 -1.70 -2.79
CA ASP A 31 -2.44 -2.39 -1.68
C ASP A 31 -2.28 -1.64 -0.36
N LEU A 32 -1.23 -0.84 -0.20
CA LEU A 32 -1.00 -0.05 1.01
C LEU A 32 -1.35 1.42 0.79
N LEU A 33 -2.23 1.93 1.65
CA LEU A 33 -2.62 3.33 1.68
C LEU A 33 -1.93 4.04 2.84
N ILE A 34 -1.48 5.28 2.59
CA ILE A 34 -1.05 6.21 3.63
C ILE A 34 -2.19 7.19 3.86
N ASP A 35 -2.68 7.25 5.10
CA ASP A 35 -3.72 8.19 5.50
C ASP A 35 -3.35 8.97 6.77
N ARG A 36 -4.13 10.03 7.05
CA ARG A 36 -4.00 10.89 8.24
C ARG A 36 -2.58 11.43 8.44
N VAL A 37 -1.96 11.87 7.35
CA VAL A 37 -0.60 12.40 7.34
C VAL A 37 -0.55 13.70 8.13
N VAL A 38 0.32 13.73 9.13
CA VAL A 38 0.69 14.90 9.91
C VAL A 38 2.19 15.03 9.84
N TRP A 39 2.66 16.14 9.29
CA TRP A 39 4.05 16.56 9.34
C TRP A 39 4.17 17.78 10.25
N LYS A 40 5.18 17.76 11.12
CA LYS A 40 5.58 18.90 11.92
C LYS A 40 7.02 19.26 11.59
N LYS A 41 7.20 20.52 11.20
CA LYS A 41 8.50 21.14 11.15
C LYS A 41 8.98 21.38 12.59
N GLY A 42 10.24 21.07 12.88
CA GLY A 42 10.86 21.46 14.13
C GLY A 42 11.24 22.96 14.11
N ASP A 43 11.11 23.62 15.26
CA ASP A 43 11.25 25.10 15.36
C ASP A 43 12.59 25.56 15.95
N GLU A 44 13.41 24.62 16.41
CA GLU A 44 14.71 24.90 17.06
C GLU A 44 15.89 24.78 16.06
N PRO A 45 17.05 25.39 16.35
CA PRO A 45 18.29 25.09 15.65
C PRO A 45 18.58 23.59 15.69
N ASN A 46 18.89 23.00 14.53
CA ASN A 46 19.08 21.55 14.36
C ASN A 46 17.84 20.69 14.62
N ALA A 47 16.63 21.26 14.59
CA ALA A 47 15.43 20.47 14.74
C ALA A 47 15.20 19.55 13.54
N THR A 48 14.50 18.44 13.81
CA THR A 48 14.22 17.39 12.83
C THR A 48 12.78 17.46 12.31
N ASN A 49 12.53 16.87 11.13
CA ASN A 49 11.16 16.69 10.67
C ASN A 49 10.50 15.59 11.50
N ARG A 50 9.22 15.76 11.82
CA ARG A 50 8.45 14.75 12.56
C ARG A 50 7.21 14.37 11.78
N HIS A 51 7.06 13.07 11.51
CA HIS A 51 5.95 12.53 10.72
C HIS A 51 5.11 11.57 11.53
N ARG A 52 3.80 11.66 11.37
CA ARG A 52 2.81 10.70 11.88
C ARG A 52 1.81 10.42 10.77
N PHE A 53 1.47 9.15 10.58
CA PHE A 53 0.47 8.72 9.60
C PHE A 53 -0.03 7.33 9.98
N THR A 54 -1.06 6.87 9.29
CA THR A 54 -1.54 5.49 9.39
C THR A 54 -1.27 4.79 8.06
N LEU A 55 -0.78 3.55 8.14
CA LEU A 55 -0.74 2.65 7.00
C LEU A 55 -1.96 1.75 7.06
N THR A 56 -2.68 1.64 5.95
CA THR A 56 -3.84 0.75 5.82
C THR A 56 -3.57 -0.25 4.70
N ASN A 57 -3.59 -1.54 5.02
CA ASN A 57 -3.48 -2.60 4.03
C ASN A 57 -4.87 -2.96 3.51
N THR A 58 -5.09 -2.73 2.22
CA THR A 58 -6.35 -3.00 1.55
C THR A 58 -6.40 -4.40 0.92
N SER A 59 -5.26 -5.09 0.83
CA SER A 59 -5.20 -6.47 0.32
C SER A 59 -6.06 -7.39 1.17
N GLN A 60 -6.73 -8.34 0.51
CA GLN A 60 -7.49 -9.40 1.18
C GLN A 60 -6.61 -10.59 1.57
N SER A 61 -5.49 -10.80 0.87
CA SER A 61 -4.73 -12.06 0.94
C SER A 61 -3.25 -11.88 1.30
N TYR A 62 -2.73 -10.65 1.30
CA TYR A 62 -1.32 -10.40 1.53
C TYR A 62 -1.10 -9.52 2.76
N ALA A 63 -0.14 -9.93 3.59
CA ALA A 63 0.49 -9.09 4.58
C ALA A 63 1.71 -8.40 3.96
N TYR A 64 2.06 -7.23 4.51
CA TYR A 64 3.26 -6.49 4.11
C TYR A 64 4.15 -6.23 5.30
N GLU A 65 5.47 -6.28 5.09
CA GLU A 65 6.49 -5.97 6.08
C GLU A 65 7.68 -5.28 5.41
N HIS A 66 8.59 -4.74 6.22
CA HIS A 66 9.78 -4.04 5.72
C HIS A 66 9.40 -2.99 4.66
N ILE A 67 8.46 -2.13 5.04
CA ILE A 67 7.83 -1.15 4.15
C ILE A 67 8.77 0.06 4.08
N GLU A 68 9.41 0.26 2.93
CA GLU A 68 10.22 1.43 2.66
C GLU A 68 9.30 2.59 2.26
N ILE A 69 9.38 3.67 3.02
CA ILE A 69 8.69 4.93 2.76
C ILE A 69 9.68 6.00 2.36
N ARG A 70 9.22 6.95 1.56
CA ARG A 70 9.95 8.17 1.21
C ARG A 70 9.19 9.38 1.72
N PHE A 71 9.92 10.27 2.38
CA PHE A 71 9.47 11.61 2.66
C PHE A 71 10.03 12.54 1.59
N ASP A 72 9.16 13.26 0.90
CA ASP A 72 9.56 14.31 -0.05
C ASP A 72 9.18 15.67 0.55
N TYR A 73 10.10 16.63 0.46
CA TYR A 73 9.96 17.96 1.05
C TYR A 73 9.97 19.03 -0.03
N PHE A 74 9.08 20.01 0.11
CA PHE A 74 8.85 21.02 -0.92
C PHE A 74 8.91 22.44 -0.36
N ASP A 75 9.31 23.38 -1.20
CA ASP A 75 9.25 24.82 -0.91
C ASP A 75 7.84 25.41 -1.12
N SER A 76 7.71 26.73 -0.97
CA SER A 76 6.43 27.45 -1.17
C SER A 76 5.91 27.39 -2.60
N THR A 77 6.74 27.01 -3.57
CA THR A 77 6.38 26.88 -4.99
C THR A 77 6.14 25.44 -5.40
N TYR A 78 6.05 24.50 -4.45
CA TYR A 78 5.92 23.07 -4.67
C TYR A 78 7.10 22.43 -5.43
N HIS A 79 8.27 23.08 -5.45
CA HIS A 79 9.48 22.42 -5.94
C HIS A 79 10.04 21.51 -4.86
N LYS A 80 10.38 20.28 -5.24
CA LYS A 80 11.03 19.33 -4.34
C LYS A 80 12.45 19.82 -4.04
N ILE A 81 12.76 20.01 -2.76
CA ILE A 81 14.07 20.52 -2.29
C ILE A 81 14.89 19.48 -1.54
N SER A 82 14.25 18.45 -0.98
CA SER A 82 14.94 17.30 -0.37
C SER A 82 14.05 16.08 -0.29
N SER A 83 14.65 14.93 0.02
CA SER A 83 13.93 13.72 0.38
C SER A 83 14.76 12.82 1.27
N SER A 84 14.08 11.96 1.98
CA SER A 84 14.67 10.96 2.88
C SER A 84 13.84 9.67 2.81
N LYS A 85 14.41 8.60 3.33
CA LYS A 85 13.79 7.28 3.33
C LYS A 85 13.82 6.68 4.73
N SER A 86 12.79 5.93 5.06
CA SER A 86 12.70 5.19 6.31
C SER A 86 12.10 3.81 6.05
N ILE A 87 12.35 2.88 6.95
CA ILE A 87 11.85 1.52 6.87
C ILE A 87 10.94 1.27 8.07
N ILE A 88 9.74 0.76 7.80
CA ILE A 88 8.82 0.29 8.82
C ILE A 88 8.90 -1.24 8.83
N ASP A 89 9.54 -1.79 9.86
CA ASP A 89 9.72 -3.25 10.00
C ASP A 89 8.50 -3.95 10.62
N THR A 90 7.52 -3.20 11.14
CA THR A 90 6.29 -3.79 11.66
C THR A 90 5.41 -4.30 10.53
N ALA A 91 5.05 -5.58 10.58
CA ALA A 91 4.15 -6.19 9.60
C ALA A 91 2.71 -5.67 9.75
N ILE A 92 2.02 -5.52 8.63
CA ILE A 92 0.59 -5.18 8.54
C ILE A 92 -0.16 -6.31 7.84
N GLY A 93 -1.06 -6.97 8.58
CA GLY A 93 -1.89 -8.06 8.05
C GLY A 93 -2.88 -7.57 6.99
N PRO A 94 -3.53 -8.50 6.27
CA PRO A 94 -4.60 -8.17 5.32
C PRO A 94 -5.71 -7.38 6.01
N ARG A 95 -6.24 -6.37 5.31
CA ARG A 95 -7.35 -5.52 5.80
C ARG A 95 -7.08 -4.80 7.14
N ALA A 96 -5.83 -4.80 7.61
CA ALA A 96 -5.44 -4.18 8.88
C ALA A 96 -4.98 -2.73 8.67
N ALA A 97 -4.95 -1.98 9.76
CA ALA A 97 -4.39 -0.64 9.82
C ALA A 97 -3.35 -0.54 10.94
N LEU A 98 -2.23 0.10 10.65
CA LEU A 98 -1.12 0.32 11.57
C LEU A 98 -0.90 1.82 11.74
N LYS A 99 -1.08 2.31 12.97
CA LYS A 99 -0.72 3.69 13.33
C LYS A 99 0.79 3.75 13.51
N ILE A 100 1.44 4.56 12.69
CA ILE A 100 2.88 4.73 12.77
C ILE A 100 3.20 5.71 13.90
N PRO A 101 4.06 5.33 14.87
CA PRO A 101 4.53 6.27 15.88
C PRO A 101 5.27 7.42 15.21
N GLU A 102 5.54 8.49 15.96
CA GLU A 102 6.24 9.64 15.38
C GLU A 102 7.64 9.24 14.88
N ILE A 103 7.87 9.46 13.58
CA ILE A 103 9.17 9.25 12.94
C ILE A 103 9.90 10.59 12.92
N GLN A 104 11.07 10.63 13.56
CA GLN A 104 12.01 11.74 13.42
C GLN A 104 12.87 11.51 12.18
N ASP A 105 12.93 12.50 11.30
CA ASP A 105 13.59 12.37 10.01
C ASP A 105 14.40 13.61 9.63
N GLY A 106 15.73 13.44 9.61
CA GLY A 106 16.71 14.40 9.10
C GLY A 106 16.64 15.79 9.75
N LEU A 107 17.57 16.67 9.37
CA LEU A 107 17.48 18.08 9.74
C LEU A 107 16.44 18.80 8.88
N VAL A 108 15.73 19.73 9.48
CA VAL A 108 14.79 20.60 8.78
C VAL A 108 15.55 21.55 7.85
N ASN A 109 15.20 21.56 6.56
CA ASN A 109 15.57 22.65 5.68
C ASN A 109 14.66 23.86 5.97
N PRO A 110 15.19 25.05 6.28
CA PRO A 110 14.39 26.24 6.54
C PRO A 110 13.41 26.61 5.41
N ALA A 111 13.76 26.30 4.16
CA ALA A 111 12.92 26.55 2.99
C ALA A 111 11.71 25.61 2.90
N THR A 112 11.68 24.47 3.61
CA THR A 112 10.57 23.52 3.55
C THR A 112 9.27 24.14 4.05
N LYS A 113 8.22 24.00 3.24
CA LYS A 113 6.84 24.46 3.49
C LYS A 113 5.80 23.34 3.49
N SER A 114 6.07 22.24 2.81
CA SER A 114 5.22 21.04 2.87
C SER A 114 6.06 19.77 2.77
N ALA A 115 5.41 18.65 3.10
CA ALA A 115 5.98 17.32 2.96
C ALA A 115 4.92 16.33 2.47
N THR A 116 5.35 15.28 1.77
CA THR A 116 4.54 14.14 1.40
C THR A 116 5.19 12.85 1.86
N VAL A 117 4.38 11.81 2.08
CA VAL A 117 4.85 10.46 2.40
C VAL A 117 4.38 9.53 1.30
N THR A 118 5.27 8.71 0.76
CA THR A 118 4.95 7.74 -0.30
C THR A 118 5.56 6.38 0.01
N ILE A 119 4.92 5.32 -0.44
CA ILE A 119 5.48 3.95 -0.38
C ILE A 119 6.41 3.76 -1.57
N VAL A 120 7.62 3.28 -1.29
CA VAL A 120 8.62 2.94 -2.31
C VAL A 120 8.52 1.46 -2.65
N GLN A 121 8.56 0.60 -1.64
CA GLN A 121 8.47 -0.85 -1.77
C GLN A 121 8.12 -1.49 -0.42
N ALA A 122 7.68 -2.73 -0.46
CA ALA A 122 7.48 -3.56 0.73
C ALA A 122 7.66 -5.04 0.37
N LYS A 123 8.03 -5.86 1.37
CA LYS A 123 8.01 -7.31 1.23
C LYS A 123 6.58 -7.79 1.47
N SER A 124 6.09 -8.66 0.60
CA SER A 124 4.75 -9.24 0.72
C SER A 124 4.84 -10.71 1.11
N ASN A 125 3.89 -11.15 1.93
CA ASN A 125 3.71 -12.55 2.27
C ASN A 125 2.22 -12.90 2.17
N ARG A 126 1.90 -14.03 1.55
CA ARG A 126 0.52 -14.49 1.46
C ARG A 126 0.07 -14.95 2.84
N SER A 127 -0.96 -14.31 3.38
CA SER A 127 -1.55 -14.72 4.65
C SER A 127 -2.24 -16.06 4.49
N LYS A 128 -2.03 -16.97 5.44
CA LYS A 128 -2.76 -18.23 5.46
C LYS A 128 -4.24 -17.92 5.77
N PRO A 129 -5.20 -18.55 5.08
CA PRO A 129 -6.59 -18.48 5.52
C PRO A 129 -6.70 -19.04 6.95
N GLU A 130 -7.43 -18.32 7.81
CA GLU A 130 -7.83 -18.79 9.15
C GLU A 130 -8.85 -19.93 9.05
#